data_AF-A0A4P8GLP8-F1
#
_entry.id   AF-A0A4P8GLP8-F1
#
_cell.length_a   1.000
_cell.length_b   1.000
_cell.length_c   1.000
_cell.angle_alpha   90.00
_cell.angle_beta   90.00
_cell.angle_gamma   90.00
#
_symmetry.space_group_name_H-M   'P 1'
#
loop_
_entity.id
_entity.type
_entity.pdbx_description
1 polymer ?
#
loop_
_entity_poly.entity_id
_entity_poly.type
_entity_poly.pdbx_seq_one_letter_code
_entity_poly.pdbx_strand_id
1 'polypeptide(L)'
;MARPGRAPLGGRPRLGPAGNQQRPHPGHPGACADDATYGRHADVVTQGDHAYIFYFTHPEWQDTGMVNGLDHPERAIREQRTSIHAARLHVEGDVLVCSRDLDAPVHLDPALLDS
;
A
#
# COMPACT_ATOMS: atom_id res chain seq x y z
N MET A 1 6.16 71.31 -0.42
CA MET A 1 4.98 70.40 -0.40
C MET A 1 5.09 69.47 -1.60
N ALA A 2 5.42 68.20 -1.38
CA ALA A 2 5.49 67.16 -2.41
C ALA A 2 4.67 65.95 -1.91
N ARG A 3 3.78 65.44 -2.75
CA ARG A 3 2.89 64.31 -2.44
C ARG A 3 3.68 63.00 -2.43
N PRO A 4 3.41 62.04 -1.51
CA PRO A 4 4.06 60.74 -1.56
C PRO A 4 3.43 59.86 -2.67
N GLY A 5 4.29 59.29 -3.51
CA GLY A 5 3.93 58.38 -4.59
C GLY A 5 3.44 57.03 -4.06
N ARG A 6 2.39 56.50 -4.69
CA ARG A 6 1.77 55.21 -4.41
C ARG A 6 2.67 54.07 -4.90
N ALA A 7 3.07 53.16 -4.01
CA ALA A 7 3.82 51.96 -4.38
C ALA A 7 2.98 51.00 -5.25
N PRO A 8 3.56 50.30 -6.23
CA PRO A 8 2.82 49.33 -7.05
C PRO A 8 2.58 48.06 -6.24
N LEU A 9 1.35 47.54 -6.29
CA LEU A 9 0.97 46.26 -5.69
C LEU A 9 1.72 45.14 -6.42
N GLY A 10 2.64 44.48 -5.71
CA GLY A 10 3.37 43.32 -6.19
C GLY A 10 2.42 42.20 -6.61
N GLY A 11 2.60 41.72 -7.85
CA GLY A 11 1.90 40.55 -8.36
C GLY A 11 2.27 39.32 -7.53
N ARG A 12 1.25 38.57 -7.09
CA ARG A 12 1.44 37.27 -6.44
C ARG A 12 2.19 36.34 -7.41
N PRO A 13 3.25 35.63 -6.98
CA PRO A 13 3.87 34.62 -7.82
C PRO A 13 2.84 33.52 -8.11
N ARG A 14 2.66 33.21 -9.41
CA ARG A 14 1.87 32.06 -9.83
C ARG A 14 2.62 30.80 -9.37
N LEU A 15 2.06 30.09 -8.39
CA LEU A 15 2.47 28.72 -8.13
C LEU A 15 2.20 27.92 -9.40
N GLY A 16 3.25 27.44 -10.06
CA GLY A 16 3.13 26.41 -11.09
C GLY A 16 2.56 25.13 -10.49
N PRO A 17 1.97 24.24 -11.30
CA PRO A 17 1.38 23.01 -10.77
C PRO A 17 2.48 22.21 -10.06
N ALA A 18 2.24 21.93 -8.79
CA ALA A 18 3.09 21.07 -7.98
C ALA A 18 3.31 19.76 -8.74
N GLY A 19 4.57 19.44 -9.03
CA GLY A 19 4.95 18.15 -9.59
C GLY A 19 4.34 17.05 -8.74
N ASN A 20 3.66 16.13 -9.41
CA ASN A 20 2.99 14.97 -8.83
C ASN A 20 4.04 14.04 -8.19
N GLN A 21 4.46 14.36 -6.96
CA GLN A 21 5.18 13.45 -6.09
C GLN A 21 4.15 12.44 -5.58
N GLN A 22 3.94 11.38 -6.34
CA GLN A 22 3.09 10.26 -5.97
C GLN A 22 3.68 9.64 -4.69
N ARG A 23 3.12 10.01 -3.53
CA ARG A 23 3.40 9.31 -2.28
C ARG A 23 2.70 7.95 -2.33
N PRO A 24 3.38 6.84 -2.04
CA PRO A 24 2.75 5.52 -2.04
C PRO A 24 1.61 5.53 -1.02
N HIS A 25 0.39 5.38 -1.54
CA HIS A 25 -0.85 5.30 -0.78
C HIS A 25 -1.18 3.82 -0.52
N PRO A 26 -1.72 3.44 0.65
CA PRO A 26 -2.04 2.06 1.03
C PRO A 26 -3.03 1.30 0.12
N GLY A 27 -3.55 1.93 -0.94
CA GLY A 27 -4.43 1.31 -1.93
C GLY A 27 -3.71 0.80 -3.20
N HIS A 28 -2.39 0.93 -3.31
CA HIS A 28 -1.66 0.48 -4.50
C HIS A 28 -1.16 -0.97 -4.37
N PRO A 29 -1.25 -1.77 -5.44
CA PRO A 29 -0.66 -3.10 -5.49
C PRO A 29 0.86 -3.05 -5.31
N GLY A 30 1.44 -4.12 -4.76
CA GLY A 30 2.89 -4.29 -4.74
C GLY A 30 3.43 -4.66 -6.13
N ALA A 31 4.74 -4.70 -6.30
CA ALA A 31 5.39 -5.04 -7.56
C ALA A 31 5.25 -6.52 -7.95
N CYS A 32 4.92 -7.39 -6.98
CA CYS A 32 4.65 -8.79 -7.25
C CYS A 32 3.32 -8.96 -8.00
N ALA A 33 3.32 -9.74 -9.09
CA ALA A 33 2.14 -9.96 -9.92
C ALA A 33 0.95 -10.55 -9.15
N ASP A 34 1.23 -11.32 -8.10
CA ASP A 34 0.20 -11.88 -7.22
C ASP A 34 -0.27 -10.89 -6.14
N ASP A 35 0.47 -9.80 -5.93
CA ASP A 35 0.16 -8.75 -4.96
C ASP A 35 -0.64 -7.60 -5.61
N ALA A 36 -1.45 -7.94 -6.61
CA ALA A 36 -2.13 -7.01 -7.52
C ALA A 36 -3.47 -6.45 -6.99
N THR A 37 -3.95 -6.93 -5.84
CA THR A 37 -5.27 -6.57 -5.28
C THR A 37 -5.17 -6.01 -3.86
N TYR A 38 -6.33 -5.75 -3.25
CA TYR A 38 -6.44 -5.49 -1.82
C TYR A 38 -5.91 -6.68 -1.00
N GLY A 39 -5.11 -6.38 0.01
CA GLY A 39 -4.76 -7.34 1.05
C GLY A 39 -5.97 -7.64 1.93
N ARG A 40 -6.20 -8.92 2.21
CA ARG A 40 -7.36 -9.44 2.96
C ARG A 40 -6.87 -10.21 4.18
N HIS A 41 -7.67 -10.16 5.25
CA HIS A 41 -7.51 -10.91 6.50
C HIS A 41 -6.06 -10.90 7.00
N ALA A 42 -5.60 -9.71 7.39
CA ALA A 42 -4.23 -9.50 7.78
C ALA A 42 -4.00 -9.75 9.28
N ASP A 43 -2.81 -10.19 9.62
CA ASP A 43 -2.31 -10.26 11.00
C ASP A 43 -0.91 -9.64 11.10
N VAL A 44 -0.53 -9.18 12.29
CA VAL A 44 0.70 -8.43 12.53
C VAL A 44 1.58 -9.15 13.53
N VAL A 45 2.84 -9.35 13.15
CA VAL A 45 3.89 -9.88 14.02
C VAL A 45 4.90 -8.76 14.30
N THR A 46 5.28 -8.61 15.57
CA THR A 46 6.30 -7.65 16.00
C THR A 46 7.51 -8.39 16.57
N GLN A 47 8.71 -7.88 16.28
CA GLN A 47 9.97 -8.42 16.75
C GLN A 47 11.02 -7.32 16.82
N GLY A 48 11.57 -7.07 18.01
CA GLY A 48 12.48 -5.93 18.22
C GLY A 48 11.81 -4.63 17.77
N ASP A 49 12.53 -3.85 16.94
CA ASP A 49 12.03 -2.58 16.36
C ASP A 49 11.26 -2.77 15.04
N HIS A 50 10.87 -4.03 14.73
CA HIS A 50 10.32 -4.40 13.45
C HIS A 50 8.87 -4.90 13.60
N ALA A 51 7.98 -4.44 12.72
CA ALA A 51 6.60 -4.92 12.60
C ALA A 51 6.34 -5.39 11.17
N TYR A 52 5.84 -6.60 11.03
CA TYR A 52 5.49 -7.21 9.75
C TYR A 52 4.00 -7.52 9.72
N ILE A 53 3.35 -7.20 8.62
CA ILE A 53 1.97 -7.56 8.37
C ILE A 53 1.92 -8.67 7.32
N PHE A 54 1.25 -9.76 7.66
CA PHE A 54 0.99 -10.87 6.76
C PHE A 54 -0.46 -10.81 6.32
N TYR A 55 -0.70 -10.92 5.03
CA TYR A 55 -2.05 -10.83 4.45
C TYR A 55 -2.13 -11.71 3.21
N PHE A 56 -3.34 -11.95 2.73
CA PHE A 56 -3.51 -12.67 1.47
C PHE A 56 -4.21 -11.83 0.39
N THR A 57 -3.97 -12.20 -0.85
CA THR A 57 -4.68 -11.71 -2.03
C THR A 57 -5.34 -12.87 -2.78
N HIS A 58 -6.35 -12.55 -3.58
CA HIS A 58 -6.84 -13.42 -4.65
C HIS A 58 -6.48 -12.76 -5.98
N PRO A 59 -5.32 -13.11 -6.59
CA PRO A 59 -4.75 -12.33 -7.68
C PRO A 59 -5.68 -12.19 -8.89
N GLU A 60 -6.44 -13.24 -9.20
CA GLU A 60 -7.39 -13.25 -10.32
C GLU A 60 -8.83 -12.92 -9.94
N TRP A 61 -9.12 -12.61 -8.68
CA TRP A 61 -10.49 -12.32 -8.31
C TRP A 61 -10.89 -10.91 -8.75
N GLN A 62 -11.93 -10.84 -9.58
CA GLN A 62 -12.38 -9.62 -10.24
C GLN A 62 -13.42 -8.82 -9.44
N ASP A 63 -13.72 -9.22 -8.21
CA ASP A 63 -14.71 -8.56 -7.32
C ASP A 63 -16.14 -8.45 -7.91
N THR A 64 -16.45 -9.22 -8.95
CA THR A 64 -17.78 -9.30 -9.60
C THR A 64 -18.66 -10.41 -9.02
N GLY A 65 -18.32 -10.93 -7.84
CA GLY A 65 -18.85 -12.20 -7.32
C GLY A 65 -18.11 -13.43 -7.87
N MET A 66 -18.11 -14.53 -7.10
CA MET A 66 -17.50 -15.80 -7.51
C MET A 66 -18.33 -16.44 -8.64
N VAL A 67 -17.65 -16.99 -9.63
CA VAL A 67 -18.33 -17.81 -10.64
C VAL A 67 -18.85 -19.11 -10.06
N ASN A 68 -19.95 -19.59 -10.62
CA ASN A 68 -20.39 -20.97 -10.40
C ASN A 68 -19.30 -21.93 -10.93
N GLY A 69 -18.69 -22.69 -10.02
CA GLY A 69 -17.63 -23.65 -10.35
C GLY A 69 -18.09 -24.79 -11.25
N LEU A 70 -19.39 -25.04 -11.38
CA LEU A 70 -19.93 -26.03 -12.32
C LEU A 70 -19.96 -25.50 -13.77
N ASP A 71 -20.23 -24.20 -13.95
CA ASP A 71 -20.34 -23.59 -15.27
C ASP A 71 -18.96 -23.19 -15.82
N HIS A 72 -18.05 -22.77 -14.92
CA HIS A 72 -16.72 -22.28 -15.28
C HIS A 72 -15.62 -22.79 -14.32
N PRO A 73 -15.31 -24.10 -14.31
CA PRO A 73 -14.42 -24.71 -13.33
C PRO A 73 -13.01 -24.12 -13.34
N GLU A 74 -12.43 -23.87 -14.52
CA GLU A 74 -11.09 -23.27 -14.60
C GLU A 74 -11.02 -21.85 -14.04
N ARG A 75 -12.07 -21.05 -14.28
CA ARG A 75 -12.14 -19.69 -13.74
C ARG A 75 -12.33 -19.73 -12.22
N ALA A 76 -13.18 -20.62 -11.73
CA ALA A 76 -13.38 -20.80 -10.29
C ALA A 76 -12.07 -21.16 -9.57
N ILE A 77 -11.27 -22.07 -10.14
CA ILE A 77 -9.96 -22.44 -9.58
C ILE A 77 -9.02 -21.24 -9.53
N ARG A 78 -8.96 -20.43 -10.60
CA ARG A 78 -8.10 -19.24 -10.64
C ARG A 78 -8.54 -18.18 -9.63
N GLU A 79 -9.83 -17.86 -9.55
CA GLU A 79 -10.36 -16.85 -8.61
C GLU A 79 -10.20 -17.27 -7.14
N GLN A 80 -10.16 -18.57 -6.86
CA GLN A 80 -9.92 -19.12 -5.53
C GLN A 80 -8.43 -19.24 -5.20
N ARG A 81 -7.50 -19.00 -6.14
CA ARG A 81 -6.07 -19.00 -5.82
C ARG A 81 -5.82 -17.93 -4.78
N THR A 82 -5.12 -18.32 -3.73
CA THR A 82 -4.72 -17.43 -2.63
C THR A 82 -3.21 -17.32 -2.61
N SER A 83 -2.70 -16.10 -2.58
CA SER A 83 -1.28 -15.83 -2.41
C SER A 83 -1.09 -15.07 -1.10
N ILE A 84 -0.16 -15.54 -0.26
CA ILE A 84 0.18 -14.91 1.02
C ILE A 84 1.38 -14.01 0.80
N HIS A 85 1.31 -12.80 1.33
CA HIS A 85 2.34 -11.78 1.23
C HIS A 85 2.74 -11.29 2.61
N ALA A 86 3.92 -10.69 2.68
CA ALA A 86 4.42 -10.01 3.87
C ALA A 86 4.84 -8.59 3.49
N ALA A 87 4.47 -7.63 4.33
CA ALA A 87 4.84 -6.24 4.17
C ALA A 87 5.40 -5.67 5.46
N ARG A 88 6.13 -4.57 5.35
CA ARG A 88 6.71 -3.85 6.48
C ARG A 88 5.75 -2.79 6.97
N LEU A 89 5.50 -2.77 8.28
CA LEU A 89 4.82 -1.64 8.93
C LEU A 89 5.83 -0.70 9.58
N HIS A 90 5.61 0.59 9.42
CA HIS A 90 6.33 1.64 10.13
C HIS A 90 5.46 2.88 10.27
N VAL A 91 5.80 3.75 11.23
CA VAL A 91 5.07 4.99 11.47
C VAL A 91 5.85 6.17 10.90
N GLU A 92 5.21 6.98 10.06
CA GLU A 92 5.74 8.25 9.55
C GLU A 92 4.88 9.39 10.09
N GLY A 93 5.35 10.04 11.16
CA GLY A 93 4.56 11.05 11.88
C GLY A 93 3.34 10.42 12.56
N ASP A 94 2.14 10.82 12.13
CA ASP A 94 0.87 10.29 12.65
C ASP A 94 0.24 9.22 11.73
N VAL A 95 1.00 8.72 10.76
CA VAL A 95 0.51 7.77 9.74
C VAL A 95 1.19 6.42 9.89
N LEU A 96 0.40 5.36 9.98
CA LEU A 96 0.88 3.98 9.83
C LEU A 96 1.02 3.67 8.33
N VAL A 97 2.25 3.38 7.91
CA VAL A 97 2.61 3.09 6.52
C VAL A 97 2.83 1.59 6.36
N CYS A 98 2.33 1.04 5.25
CA CYS A 98 2.53 -0.35 4.85
C CYS A 98 3.36 -0.39 3.57
N SER A 99 4.59 -0.91 3.67
CA SER A 99 5.51 -1.07 2.55
C SER A 99 5.49 -2.51 2.06
N ARG A 100 4.81 -2.73 0.93
CA ARG A 100 4.58 -4.07 0.34
C ARG A 100 5.82 -4.63 -0.35
N ASP A 101 6.63 -3.77 -0.96
CA ASP A 101 7.84 -4.16 -1.65
C ASP A 101 9.02 -4.18 -0.67
N LEU A 102 9.51 -5.37 -0.37
CA LEU A 102 10.64 -5.59 0.53
C LEU A 102 11.91 -5.88 -0.29
N ASP A 103 12.99 -5.17 0.02
CA ASP A 103 14.29 -5.38 -0.63
C ASP A 103 15.00 -6.67 -0.17
N ALA A 104 14.46 -7.34 0.86
CA ALA A 104 14.98 -8.57 1.42
C ALA A 104 13.87 -9.46 2.01
N PRO A 105 14.08 -10.79 2.12
CA PRO A 105 13.12 -11.69 2.77
C PRO A 105 12.85 -11.32 4.23
N VAL A 106 11.63 -11.63 4.70
CA VAL A 106 11.29 -11.51 6.12
C VAL A 106 11.95 -12.64 6.90
N HIS A 107 12.72 -12.27 7.91
CA HIS A 107 13.30 -13.20 8.88
C HIS A 107 12.63 -13.00 10.25
N LEU A 108 11.91 -14.02 10.69
CA LEU A 108 11.30 -14.07 12.03
C LEU A 108 12.20 -14.90 12.96
N ASP A 109 12.32 -14.45 14.19
CA ASP A 109 13.01 -15.12 15.28
C ASP A 109 12.17 -16.35 15.69
N PRO A 110 12.74 -17.56 15.65
CA PRO A 110 12.05 -18.77 16.10
C PRO A 110 11.50 -18.68 17.53
N ALA A 111 12.09 -17.84 18.40
CA ALA A 111 11.61 -17.63 19.77
C ALA A 111 10.17 -17.07 19.84
N LEU A 112 9.64 -16.49 18.75
CA LEU A 112 8.25 -16.06 18.64
C LEU A 112 7.23 -17.21 18.67
N LEU A 113 7.67 -18.46 18.48
CA LEU A 113 6.77 -19.62 18.58
C LEU A 113 6.47 -20.02 20.02
N ASP A 114 7.27 -19.55 20.97
CA ASP A 114 7.19 -19.89 22.39
C ASP A 114 6.51 -18.80 23.24
N SER A 115 6.05 -17.71 22.60
CA SER A 115 5.43 -16.54 23.24
C SER A 115 3.91 -16.56 23.28
#